data_AF-A0A2F0PDR9-F1
#
_entry.id   AF-A0A2F0PDR9-F1
#
_cell.length_a   1.000
_cell.length_b   1.000
_cell.length_c   1.000
_cell.angle_alpha   90.00
_cell.angle_beta   90.00
_cell.angle_gamma   90.00
#
_symmetry.space_group_name_H-M   'P 1'
#
loop_
_entity.id
_entity.type
_entity.pdbx_description
1 polymer ?
#
loop_
_entity_poly.entity_id
_entity_poly.type
_entity_poly.pdbx_seq_one_letter_code
_entity_poly.pdbx_strand_id
1 'polypeptide(L)'
;MSKLVARLGQLNPRLAGAESPDCRGAQEGLQRLESEVDGLWQIVTSVVEMSNLKEQQRQGNANRKLAAWAGIVAVPTALSGIFGMNFNHMPGFESEYGYLVALAAMGISSAALYVRFKEIGWL
;
A
#
# COMPACT_ATOMS: atom_id res chain seq x y z
N MET A 1 -0.81 -11.96 41.48
CA MET A 1 0.17 -12.87 42.12
C MET A 1 0.58 -12.47 43.55
N SER A 2 0.99 -11.23 43.82
CA SER A 2 1.50 -10.80 45.15
C SER A 2 0.56 -11.10 46.35
N LYS A 3 -0.76 -10.95 46.21
CA LYS A 3 -1.74 -11.26 47.28
C LYS A 3 -1.89 -12.76 47.59
N LEU A 4 -1.60 -13.65 46.65
CA LEU A 4 -1.72 -15.10 46.84
C LEU A 4 -0.48 -15.69 47.53
N VAL A 5 0.70 -15.14 47.24
CA VAL A 5 1.96 -15.51 47.91
C VAL A 5 1.93 -15.13 49.39
N ALA A 6 1.43 -13.92 49.71
CA ALA A 6 1.26 -13.48 51.10
C ALA A 6 0.26 -14.35 51.90
N ARG A 7 -0.82 -14.82 51.26
CA ARG A 7 -1.81 -15.73 51.87
C ARG A 7 -1.27 -17.13 52.09
N LEU A 8 -0.44 -17.64 51.17
CA LEU A 8 0.17 -18.98 51.28
C LEU A 8 1.30 -19.03 52.33
N GLY A 9 2.02 -17.92 52.54
CA GLY A 9 3.04 -17.80 53.59
C GLY A 9 2.47 -17.89 55.02
N GLN A 10 1.20 -17.52 55.23
CA GLN A 10 0.51 -17.67 56.52
C GLN A 10 0.06 -19.11 56.82
N LEU A 11 -0.09 -19.95 55.79
CA LEU A 11 -0.63 -21.31 55.92
C LEU A 11 0.43 -22.39 56.07
N ASN A 12 1.71 -22.09 55.77
CA ASN A 12 2.78 -23.07 55.89
C ASN A 12 4.12 -22.42 56.29
N PRO A 13 4.58 -22.57 57.55
CA PRO A 13 5.83 -21.99 58.02
C PRO A 13 7.09 -22.59 57.35
N ARG A 14 6.98 -23.71 56.63
CA ARG A 14 8.07 -24.21 55.76
C ARG A 14 8.21 -23.44 54.44
N LEU A 15 7.15 -22.77 53.98
CA LEU A 15 7.19 -21.87 52.81
C LEU A 15 7.56 -20.44 53.20
N ALA A 16 7.53 -20.08 54.49
CA ALA A 16 8.09 -18.81 54.98
C ALA A 16 9.61 -18.73 54.79
N GLY A 17 10.31 -19.89 54.77
CA GLY A 17 11.70 -20.01 54.34
C GLY A 17 11.89 -20.15 52.82
N ALA A 18 10.79 -20.28 52.06
CA ALA A 18 10.76 -20.27 50.59
C ALA A 18 10.63 -18.86 50.00
N GLU A 19 10.93 -17.83 50.80
CA GLU A 19 11.60 -16.60 50.32
C GLU A 19 13.06 -16.88 49.86
N SER A 20 13.34 -18.14 49.54
CA SER A 20 14.62 -18.62 49.09
C SER A 20 15.02 -17.90 47.80
N PRO A 21 16.32 -17.58 47.64
CA PRO A 21 16.87 -16.98 46.42
C PRO A 21 16.40 -17.68 45.13
N ASP A 22 16.09 -18.98 45.23
CA ASP A 22 15.61 -19.84 44.15
C ASP A 22 14.25 -19.42 43.56
N CYS A 23 13.24 -19.11 44.40
CA CYS A 23 11.93 -18.65 43.90
C CYS A 23 11.99 -17.25 43.27
N ARG A 24 12.88 -16.39 43.76
CA ARG A 24 13.13 -15.06 43.20
C ARG A 24 13.85 -15.16 41.86
N GLY A 25 14.88 -16.01 41.78
CA GLY A 25 15.59 -16.29 40.53
C GLY A 25 14.69 -16.90 39.45
N ALA A 26 13.75 -17.78 39.82
CA ALA A 26 12.77 -18.30 38.88
C ALA A 26 11.85 -17.20 38.31
N GLN A 27 11.42 -16.25 39.15
CA GLN A 27 10.61 -15.10 38.70
C GLN A 27 11.40 -14.15 37.80
N GLU A 28 12.64 -13.84 38.16
CA GLU A 28 13.54 -13.03 37.34
C GLU A 28 13.82 -13.69 35.99
N GLY A 29 13.99 -15.01 35.98
CA GLY A 29 14.13 -15.81 34.75
C GLY A 29 12.90 -15.74 33.86
N LEU A 30 11.69 -15.87 34.43
CA LEU A 30 10.43 -15.74 33.69
C LEU A 30 10.26 -14.33 33.10
N GLN A 31 10.59 -13.29 33.85
CA GLN A 31 10.54 -11.90 33.36
C GLN A 31 11.55 -11.65 32.23
N ARG A 32 12.76 -12.22 32.33
CA ARG A 32 13.74 -12.13 31.24
C ARG A 32 13.25 -12.85 29.99
N LEU A 33 12.71 -14.05 30.13
CA LEU A 33 12.20 -14.83 29.00
C LEU A 33 11.01 -14.12 28.33
N GLU A 34 10.13 -13.52 29.13
CA GLU A 34 9.03 -12.68 28.64
C GLU A 34 9.55 -11.48 27.85
N SER A 35 10.55 -10.77 28.38
CA SER A 35 11.15 -9.63 27.68
C SER A 35 11.86 -10.01 26.37
N GLU A 36 12.47 -11.19 26.30
CA GLU A 36 13.08 -11.72 25.07
C GLU A 36 12.01 -12.09 24.04
N VAL A 37 10.94 -12.75 24.48
CA VAL A 37 9.82 -13.15 23.62
C VAL A 37 9.11 -11.93 23.05
N ASP A 38 8.85 -10.90 23.86
CA ASP A 38 8.26 -9.64 23.39
C ASP A 38 9.16 -8.94 22.38
N GLY A 39 10.48 -8.92 22.61
CA GLY A 39 11.45 -8.37 21.65
C GLY A 39 11.40 -9.11 20.30
N LEU A 40 11.33 -10.44 20.33
CA LEU A 40 11.20 -11.25 19.11
C LEU A 40 9.87 -10.98 18.38
N TRP A 41 8.76 -10.88 19.09
CA TRP A 41 7.45 -10.54 18.51
C TRP A 41 7.44 -9.17 17.85
N GLN A 42 8.12 -8.20 18.45
CA GLN A 42 8.20 -6.84 17.91
C GLN A 42 8.99 -6.82 16.60
N ILE A 43 10.07 -7.62 16.50
CA ILE A 43 10.84 -7.78 15.25
C ILE A 43 10.00 -8.48 14.18
N VAL A 44 9.31 -9.57 14.51
CA VAL A 44 8.44 -10.28 13.56
C VAL A 44 7.33 -9.37 13.06
N THR A 45 6.66 -8.65 13.95
CA THR A 45 5.61 -7.68 13.60
C THR A 45 6.15 -6.60 12.69
N SER A 46 7.32 -6.03 12.98
CA SER A 46 7.96 -5.01 12.14
C SER A 46 8.30 -5.54 10.73
N VAL A 47 8.80 -6.78 10.61
CA VAL A 47 9.08 -7.40 9.30
C VAL A 47 7.80 -7.63 8.51
N VAL A 48 6.72 -8.07 9.17
CA VAL A 48 5.40 -8.25 8.55
C VAL A 48 4.79 -6.91 8.12
N GLU A 49 4.92 -5.86 8.92
CA GLU A 49 4.49 -4.51 8.53
C GLU A 49 5.32 -4.01 7.33
N MET A 50 6.64 -4.22 7.33
CA MET A 50 7.51 -3.83 6.23
C MET A 50 7.18 -4.57 4.92
N SER A 51 6.84 -5.86 5.00
CA SER A 51 6.43 -6.63 3.82
C SER A 51 5.07 -6.16 3.29
N ASN A 52 4.12 -5.84 4.16
CA ASN A 52 2.85 -5.22 3.78
C ASN A 52 3.05 -3.84 3.12
N LEU A 53 3.94 -3.00 3.65
CA LEU A 53 4.27 -1.69 3.05
C LEU A 53 4.94 -1.85 1.67
N LYS A 54 5.81 -2.85 1.49
CA LYS A 54 6.40 -3.17 0.19
C LYS A 54 5.37 -3.66 -0.82
N GLU A 55 4.39 -4.46 -0.38
CA GLU A 55 3.31 -4.92 -1.26
C GLU A 55 2.38 -3.75 -1.65
N GLN A 56 2.07 -2.83 -0.73
CA GLN A 56 1.31 -1.61 -1.05
C GLN A 56 2.03 -0.70 -2.06
N GLN A 57 3.36 -0.56 -1.94
CA GLN A 57 4.16 0.18 -2.93
C GLN A 57 4.08 -0.46 -4.32
N ARG A 58 4.14 -1.79 -4.41
CA ARG A 58 4.00 -2.53 -5.68
C ARG A 58 2.59 -2.37 -6.27
N GLN A 59 1.57 -2.43 -5.42
CA GLN A 59 0.17 -2.35 -5.82
C GLN A 59 -0.23 -0.93 -6.24
N GLY A 60 0.33 0.10 -5.60
CA GLY A 60 0.17 1.50 -6.00
C GLY A 60 0.73 1.78 -7.40
N ASN A 61 1.89 1.22 -7.72
CA ASN A 61 2.49 1.40 -9.05
C ASN A 61 1.70 0.70 -10.15
N ALA A 62 1.20 -0.52 -9.89
CA ALA A 62 0.35 -1.23 -10.84
C ALA A 62 -0.97 -0.48 -11.11
N ASN A 63 -1.63 0.02 -10.07
CA ASN A 63 -2.88 0.77 -10.22
C ASN A 63 -2.66 2.10 -10.97
N ARG A 64 -1.56 2.80 -10.68
CA ARG A 64 -1.15 4.01 -11.43
C ARG A 64 -0.92 3.72 -12.91
N LYS A 65 -0.25 2.60 -13.21
CA LYS A 65 0.01 2.18 -14.60
C LYS A 65 -1.29 1.84 -15.34
N LEU A 66 -2.22 1.13 -14.71
CA LEU A 66 -3.53 0.84 -15.28
C LEU A 66 -4.35 2.12 -15.53
N ALA A 67 -4.35 3.06 -14.58
CA ALA A 67 -5.00 4.36 -14.73
C ALA A 67 -4.38 5.20 -15.86
N ALA A 68 -3.05 5.20 -16.00
CA ALA A 68 -2.35 5.87 -17.09
C ALA A 68 -2.75 5.30 -18.46
N TRP A 69 -2.76 3.97 -18.61
CA TRP A 69 -3.21 3.31 -19.84
C TRP A 69 -4.69 3.61 -20.15
N ALA A 70 -5.56 3.60 -19.14
CA ALA A 70 -6.96 3.97 -19.32
C ALA A 70 -7.11 5.43 -19.81
N GLY A 71 -6.31 6.36 -19.29
CA GLY A 71 -6.28 7.75 -19.75
C GLY A 71 -5.84 7.89 -21.21
N ILE A 72 -4.79 7.16 -21.62
CA ILE A 72 -4.28 7.14 -23.00
C ILE A 72 -5.35 6.68 -23.99
N VAL A 73 -6.18 5.70 -23.63
CA VAL A 73 -7.26 5.19 -24.48
C VAL A 73 -8.51 6.08 -24.45
N ALA A 74 -8.81 6.68 -23.30
CA ALA A 74 -10.02 7.49 -23.12
C ALA A 74 -10.01 8.77 -23.97
N VAL A 75 -8.86 9.43 -24.14
CA VAL A 75 -8.74 10.68 -24.91
C VAL A 75 -9.07 10.53 -26.40
N PRO A 76 -8.44 9.62 -27.18
CA PRO A 76 -8.83 9.41 -28.58
C PRO A 76 -10.27 8.91 -28.70
N THR A 77 -10.76 8.12 -27.74
CA THR A 77 -12.16 7.67 -27.71
C THR A 77 -13.13 8.85 -27.54
N ALA A 78 -12.85 9.77 -26.62
CA ALA A 78 -13.66 10.97 -26.41
C ALA A 78 -13.62 11.91 -27.64
N LEU A 79 -12.45 12.11 -28.23
CA LEU A 79 -12.30 12.87 -29.47
C LEU A 79 -13.04 12.20 -30.63
N SER A 80 -13.01 10.87 -30.71
CA SER A 80 -13.78 10.12 -31.70
C SER A 80 -15.27 10.33 -31.54
N GLY A 81 -15.78 10.43 -30.30
CA GLY A 81 -17.17 10.75 -30.03
C GLY A 81 -17.54 12.16 -30.47
N ILE A 82 -16.73 13.16 -30.10
CA ILE A 82 -16.98 14.58 -30.44
C ILE A 82 -16.95 14.78 -31.96
N PHE A 83 -15.88 14.31 -32.62
CA PHE A 83 -15.73 14.46 -34.07
C PHE A 83 -16.72 13.57 -34.83
N GLY A 84 -16.91 12.31 -34.40
CA GLY A 84 -17.87 11.38 -35.00
C GLY A 84 -19.32 11.90 -35.00
N MET A 85 -19.70 12.75 -34.05
CA MET A 85 -21.01 13.41 -33.99
C MET A 85 -21.08 14.77 -34.71
N ASN A 86 -19.96 15.46 -34.97
CA ASN A 86 -19.94 16.85 -35.47
C ASN A 86 -19.33 17.06 -36.87
N PHE A 87 -18.96 16.00 -37.60
CA PHE A 87 -18.48 16.14 -39.00
C PHE A 87 -19.47 16.89 -39.92
N ASN A 88 -20.77 16.89 -39.60
CA ASN A 88 -21.81 17.49 -40.43
C ASN A 88 -22.05 19.00 -40.17
N HIS A 89 -21.46 19.60 -39.11
CA HIS A 89 -21.77 20.99 -38.70
C HIS A 89 -20.56 21.94 -38.69
N MET A 90 -19.37 21.51 -39.13
CA MET A 90 -18.18 22.37 -39.18
C MET A 90 -17.86 22.84 -40.63
N PRO A 91 -18.14 24.12 -40.97
CA PRO A 91 -17.75 24.68 -42.27
C PRO A 91 -16.23 24.75 -42.37
N GLY A 92 -15.65 24.00 -43.31
CA GLY A 92 -14.20 23.85 -43.52
C GLY A 92 -13.70 22.40 -43.55
N PHE A 93 -14.54 21.43 -43.16
CA PHE A 93 -14.22 19.99 -43.12
C PHE A 93 -14.84 19.16 -44.25
N GLU A 94 -15.64 19.76 -45.15
CA GLU A 94 -16.18 19.12 -46.36
C GLU A 94 -15.13 18.88 -47.45
N SER A 95 -13.94 19.46 -47.30
CA SER A 95 -12.79 19.20 -48.17
C SER A 95 -12.21 17.81 -47.87
N GLU A 96 -11.66 17.15 -48.89
CA GLU A 96 -11.00 15.83 -48.83
C GLU A 96 -9.92 15.74 -47.71
N TYR A 97 -9.40 16.89 -47.28
CA TYR A 97 -8.39 17.01 -46.21
C TYR A 97 -8.95 17.10 -44.79
N GLY A 98 -10.24 17.31 -44.59
CA GLY A 98 -10.85 17.36 -43.25
C GLY A 98 -10.58 16.07 -42.46
N TYR A 99 -10.85 14.93 -43.07
CA TYR A 99 -10.59 13.62 -42.46
C TYR A 99 -9.14 13.44 -41.99
N LEU A 100 -8.16 13.90 -42.80
CA LEU A 100 -6.74 13.89 -42.44
C LEU A 100 -6.41 14.79 -41.25
N VAL A 101 -7.04 15.97 -41.16
CA VAL A 101 -6.86 16.89 -40.02
C VAL A 101 -7.45 16.31 -38.73
N ALA A 102 -8.61 15.64 -38.78
CA ALA A 102 -9.16 14.96 -37.61
C ALA A 102 -8.28 13.81 -37.14
N LEU A 103 -7.76 12.99 -38.06
CA LEU A 103 -6.79 11.95 -37.75
C LEU A 103 -5.50 12.52 -37.14
N ALA A 104 -4.99 13.61 -37.69
CA ALA A 104 -3.83 14.31 -37.13
C ALA A 104 -4.11 14.85 -35.73
N ALA A 105 -5.28 15.44 -35.49
CA ALA A 105 -5.68 15.94 -34.17
C ALA A 105 -5.78 14.79 -33.13
N MET A 106 -6.38 13.65 -33.50
CA MET A 106 -6.43 12.45 -32.65
C MET A 106 -5.04 11.87 -32.35
N GLY A 107 -4.18 11.84 -33.36
CA GLY A 107 -2.79 11.39 -33.22
C GLY A 107 -1.99 12.30 -32.28
N ILE A 108 -2.08 13.62 -32.49
CA ILE A 108 -1.39 14.63 -31.69
C ILE A 108 -1.89 14.64 -30.24
N SER A 109 -3.21 14.56 -30.01
CA SER A 109 -3.77 14.54 -28.66
C SER A 109 -3.32 13.29 -27.89
N SER A 110 -3.31 12.13 -28.56
CA SER A 110 -2.86 10.87 -27.96
C SER A 110 -1.37 10.89 -27.66
N ALA A 111 -0.56 11.44 -28.58
CA ALA A 111 0.88 11.62 -28.40
C ALA A 111 1.21 12.63 -27.28
N ALA A 112 0.49 13.75 -27.19
CA ALA A 112 0.65 14.73 -26.13
C ALA A 112 0.37 14.12 -24.76
N LEU A 113 -0.68 13.29 -24.65
CA LEU A 113 -1.01 12.60 -23.42
C LEU A 113 0.02 11.52 -23.06
N TYR A 114 0.52 10.78 -24.07
CA TYR A 114 1.60 9.82 -23.89
C TYR A 114 2.86 10.48 -23.32
N VAL A 115 3.26 11.65 -23.86
CA VAL A 115 4.40 12.42 -23.35
C VAL A 115 4.16 12.88 -21.91
N ARG A 116 2.95 13.37 -21.59
CA ARG A 116 2.60 13.78 -20.21
C ARG A 116 2.65 12.61 -19.22
N PHE A 117 2.10 11.45 -19.57
CA PHE A 117 2.18 10.28 -18.69
C PHE A 117 3.61 9.75 -18.53
N LYS A 118 4.45 9.89 -19.57
CA LYS A 118 5.87 9.57 -19.51
C LYS A 118 6.65 10.54 -18.62
N GLU A 119 6.36 11.84 -18.67
CA GLU A 119 6.97 12.86 -17.77
C GLU A 119 6.65 12.60 -16.30
N ILE A 120 5.44 12.13 -16.00
CA ILE A 120 4.97 11.89 -14.62
C ILE A 120 5.55 10.57 -14.06
N GLY A 121 6.25 9.77 -14.87
CA GLY A 121 6.88 8.52 -14.44
C GLY A 121 5.88 7.42 -14.05
N TRP A 122 4.64 7.52 -14.53
CA TRP A 122 3.59 6.51 -14.31
C TRP A 122 3.64 5.35 -15.31
N LEU A 123 4.52 5.44 -16.32
CA LEU A 123 4.71 4.43 -17.37
C LEU A 123 6.01 3.66 -17.20
#